data_AF-A0A392N5B5-F1
#
_entry.id   AF-A0A392N5B5-F1
#
_cell.length_a   1.000
_cell.length_b   1.000
_cell.length_c   1.000
_cell.angle_alpha   90.00
_cell.angle_beta   90.00
_cell.angle_gamma   90.00
#
_symmetry.space_group_name_H-M   'P 1'
#
loop_
_entity.id
_entity.type
_entity.pdbx_description
1 polymer ?
#
loop_
_entity_poly.entity_id
_entity_poly.type
_entity_poly.pdbx_seq_one_letter_code
_entity_poly.pdbx_strand_id
1 'polypeptide(L)'
;MLLNAGIVTLGARHHDSSFNYLSSSNSSKHPWIGPVGNRVITVDINGGGQFQSVQDAVNAVPDNNIMNVLIQIRAGCYKYELIKLAT
;
A
#
# COMPACT_ATOMS: atom_id res chain seq x y z
N MET A 1 -12.70 -5.56 -21.96
CA MET A 1 -11.29 -5.12 -21.95
C MET A 1 -11.28 -3.64 -22.28
N LEU A 2 -10.97 -2.77 -21.33
CA LEU A 2 -10.62 -1.37 -21.58
C LEU A 2 -9.72 -0.94 -20.42
N LEU A 3 -8.45 -0.74 -20.76
CA LEU A 3 -7.43 -0.18 -19.89
C LEU A 3 -7.72 1.31 -19.70
N ASN A 4 -7.54 1.83 -18.49
CA ASN A 4 -7.25 3.24 -18.34
C ASN A 4 -5.87 3.39 -17.73
N ALA A 5 -4.88 3.41 -18.62
CA ALA A 5 -3.51 3.78 -18.31
C ALA A 5 -3.42 5.31 -18.33
N GLY A 6 -3.12 5.90 -17.18
CA GLY A 6 -2.71 7.29 -17.07
C GLY A 6 -1.36 7.36 -16.37
N ILE A 7 -0.28 7.34 -17.14
CA ILE A 7 1.06 7.69 -16.66
C ILE A 7 1.21 9.21 -16.77
N VAL A 8 1.61 9.88 -15.70
CA VAL A 8 2.44 11.09 -15.80
C VAL A 8 3.46 11.09 -14.67
N THR A 9 4.72 11.31 -15.04
CA THR A 9 5.92 11.25 -14.21
C THR A 9 6.54 12.65 -14.12
N LEU A 10 7.29 12.87 -13.01
CA LEU A 10 8.34 13.88 -12.76
C LEU A 10 7.92 15.34 -12.47
N GLY A 11 8.35 15.83 -11.30
CA GLY A 11 8.47 17.25 -11.00
C GLY A 11 8.17 17.61 -9.55
N ALA A 12 9.19 17.66 -8.69
CA ALA A 12 9.08 18.23 -7.35
C ALA A 12 8.60 19.69 -7.39
N ARG A 13 7.68 20.06 -6.50
CA ARG A 13 7.59 21.37 -5.82
C ARG A 13 6.40 21.38 -4.85
N HIS A 14 6.67 21.80 -3.61
CA HIS A 14 5.66 22.07 -2.59
C HIS A 14 4.60 23.02 -3.15
N HIS A 15 3.35 22.55 -3.22
CA HIS A 15 2.19 23.42 -3.39
C HIS A 15 1.02 22.77 -2.68
N ASP A 16 0.73 23.30 -1.49
CA ASP A 16 -0.51 23.06 -0.75
C ASP A 16 -1.69 23.22 -1.72
N SER A 17 -2.34 22.11 -2.01
CA SER A 17 -3.46 22.05 -2.94
C SER A 17 -4.70 21.90 -2.10
N SER A 18 -5.24 23.02 -1.64
CA SER A 18 -6.55 23.08 -0.98
C SER A 18 -7.60 22.48 -1.92
N PHE A 19 -8.11 21.31 -1.58
CA PHE A 19 -9.13 20.63 -2.37
C PHE A 19 -10.50 21.29 -2.13
N ASN A 20 -10.98 22.05 -3.12
CA ASN A 20 -12.33 22.60 -3.12
C ASN A 20 -13.36 21.48 -3.38
N TYR A 21 -13.94 20.94 -2.31
CA TYR A 21 -15.09 20.05 -2.38
C TYR A 21 -16.37 20.87 -2.44
N LEU A 22 -16.90 21.08 -3.65
CA LEU A 22 -18.31 21.44 -3.80
C LEU A 22 -18.93 20.69 -4.97
N SER A 23 -19.78 19.72 -4.65
CA SER A 23 -20.99 19.43 -5.40
C SER A 23 -21.96 18.68 -4.50
N SER A 24 -22.96 19.42 -4.04
CA SER A 24 -24.09 18.95 -3.24
C SER A 24 -25.09 18.23 -4.14
N SER A 25 -25.29 16.94 -3.90
CA SER A 25 -26.55 16.25 -4.21
C SER A 25 -26.68 14.98 -3.35
N ASN A 26 -27.45 15.09 -2.27
CA ASN A 26 -28.12 14.06 -1.48
C ASN A 26 -27.86 12.58 -1.86
N SER A 27 -26.74 12.01 -1.37
CA SER A 27 -26.59 10.57 -1.21
C SER A 27 -25.57 10.31 -0.10
N SER A 28 -26.02 9.70 1.00
CA SER A 28 -25.20 9.30 2.15
C SER A 28 -24.28 8.10 1.82
N LYS A 29 -23.54 8.20 0.72
CA LYS A 29 -22.57 7.21 0.27
C LYS A 29 -21.21 7.85 0.39
N HIS A 30 -20.47 7.48 1.42
CA HIS A 30 -19.07 7.89 1.54
C HIS A 30 -18.38 7.54 0.21
N PRO A 31 -17.92 8.54 -0.57
CA PRO A 31 -17.23 8.25 -1.81
C PRO A 31 -15.97 7.48 -1.44
N TRP A 32 -15.79 6.30 -2.04
CA TRP A 32 -14.55 5.57 -1.90
C TRP A 32 -13.44 6.41 -2.51
N ILE A 33 -12.62 6.99 -1.65
CA ILE A 33 -11.39 7.69 -2.02
C ILE A 33 -10.36 6.58 -2.13
N GLY A 34 -10.04 6.17 -3.36
CA GLY A 34 -9.08 5.11 -3.61
C GLY A 34 -7.68 5.40 -3.06
N PRO A 35 -6.73 4.48 -3.20
CA PRO A 35 -5.39 4.64 -2.63
C PRO A 35 -4.70 5.88 -3.20
N VAL A 36 -4.07 6.67 -2.34
CA VAL A 36 -3.40 7.94 -2.70
C VAL A 36 -2.03 7.74 -3.36
N GLY A 37 -1.55 6.50 -3.46
CA GLY A 37 -0.24 6.17 -4.00
C GLY A 37 0.07 4.68 -3.95
N ASN A 38 1.27 4.32 -4.41
CA ASN A 38 1.78 2.94 -4.41
C ASN A 38 3.11 2.86 -3.65
N ARG A 39 3.30 1.80 -2.86
CA ARG A 39 4.55 1.47 -2.17
C ARG A 39 4.93 0.03 -2.45
N VAL A 40 6.20 -0.23 -2.76
CA VAL A 40 6.74 -1.59 -2.89
C VAL A 40 7.68 -1.86 -1.73
N ILE A 41 7.48 -3.00 -1.07
CA ILE A 41 8.32 -3.50 0.01
C ILE A 41 8.88 -4.85 -0.42
N THR A 42 10.18 -5.06 -0.26
CA THR A 42 10.84 -6.30 -0.69
C THR A 42 11.24 -7.16 0.50
N VAL A 43 10.89 -8.44 0.46
CA VAL A 43 11.33 -9.46 1.41
C VAL A 43 12.37 -10.35 0.75
N ASP A 44 13.52 -10.52 1.39
CA ASP A 44 14.61 -11.39 0.93
C ASP A 44 15.30 -12.05 2.11
N ILE A 45 15.18 -13.37 2.18
CA ILE A 45 15.84 -14.18 3.21
C ILE A 45 17.38 -14.06 3.20
N ASN A 46 17.98 -13.68 2.06
CA ASN A 46 19.43 -13.49 1.93
C ASN A 46 19.88 -12.06 2.20
N GLY A 47 18.97 -11.16 2.63
CA GLY A 47 19.30 -9.80 3.04
C GLY A 47 19.41 -8.76 1.93
N GLY A 48 19.05 -9.08 0.68
CA GLY A 48 19.00 -8.11 -0.43
C GLY A 48 17.71 -7.28 -0.51
N GLY A 49 16.78 -7.47 0.42
CA GLY A 49 15.49 -6.78 0.52
C GLY A 49 15.43 -5.89 1.75
N GLN A 50 14.29 -5.20 1.93
CA GLN A 50 14.04 -4.35 3.09
C GLN A 50 13.79 -5.18 4.37
N PHE A 51 13.22 -6.38 4.21
CA PHE A 51 12.91 -7.29 5.31
C PHE A 51 13.40 -8.71 5.00
N GLN A 52 13.69 -9.49 6.03
CA GLN A 52 14.06 -10.91 5.89
C GLN A 52 12.90 -11.86 6.25
N SER A 53 11.86 -11.33 6.89
CA SER A 53 10.63 -12.06 7.21
C SER A 53 9.41 -11.42 6.54
N VAL A 54 8.39 -12.24 6.26
CA VAL A 54 7.10 -11.76 5.74
C VAL A 54 6.34 -10.98 6.82
N GLN A 55 6.42 -11.42 8.08
CA GLN A 55 5.69 -10.77 9.18
C GLN A 55 6.21 -9.36 9.44
N ASP A 56 7.52 -9.13 9.38
CA ASP A 56 8.08 -7.78 9.56
C ASP A 56 7.64 -6.84 8.44
N ALA A 57 7.56 -7.34 7.20
CA ALA A 57 7.06 -6.56 6.07
C ALA A 57 5.57 -6.21 6.21
N VAL A 58 4.76 -7.12 6.76
CA VAL A 58 3.35 -6.85 7.11
C VAL A 58 3.26 -5.80 8.23
N ASN A 59 4.04 -5.96 9.29
CA ASN A 59 4.07 -5.03 10.43
C ASN A 59 4.58 -3.63 10.04
N ALA A 60 5.33 -3.51 8.94
CA ALA A 60 5.81 -2.23 8.42
C ALA A 60 4.75 -1.44 7.63
N VAL A 61 3.57 -2.02 7.41
CA VAL A 61 2.40 -1.32 6.87
C VAL A 61 1.70 -0.63 8.05
N PRO A 62 1.58 0.71 8.05
CA PRO A 62 0.95 1.41 9.16
C PRO A 62 -0.55 1.11 9.21
N ASP A 63 -1.10 1.09 10.43
CA ASP A 63 -2.55 1.18 10.63
C ASP A 63 -3.06 2.46 9.94
N ASN A 64 -4.24 2.38 9.30
CA ASN A 64 -4.79 3.44 8.46
C ASN A 64 -3.99 3.76 7.18
N ASN A 65 -3.27 2.78 6.64
CA ASN A 65 -2.63 2.90 5.35
C ASN A 65 -3.62 3.31 4.24
N ILE A 66 -3.33 4.43 3.58
CA ILE A 66 -4.09 5.01 2.46
C ILE A 66 -3.44 4.73 1.10
N MET A 67 -2.32 3.99 1.06
CA MET A 67 -1.62 3.62 -0.17
C MET A 67 -1.91 2.17 -0.55
N ASN A 68 -1.71 1.82 -1.81
CA ASN A 68 -1.61 0.42 -2.20
C ASN A 68 -0.19 -0.08 -1.90
N VAL A 69 -0.06 -1.14 -1.09
CA VAL A 69 1.25 -1.70 -0.70
C VAL A 69 1.43 -3.06 -1.35
N LEU A 70 2.45 -3.20 -2.21
CA LEU A 70 2.87 -4.46 -2.79
C LEU A 70 4.06 -5.03 -2.00
N ILE A 71 3.86 -6.17 -1.34
CA ILE A 71 4.94 -6.91 -0.70
C ILE A 71 5.48 -7.92 -1.72
N GLN A 72 6.70 -7.68 -2.22
CA GLN A 72 7.39 -8.53 -3.18
C GLN A 72 8.35 -9.47 -2.45
N ILE A 73 8.07 -10.77 -2.48
CA ILE A 73 8.87 -11.78 -1.80
C ILE A 73 9.82 -12.44 -2.82
N ARG A 74 11.13 -12.39 -2.57
CA ARG A 74 12.13 -13.11 -3.36
C ARG A 74 12.11 -14.59 -3.04
N ALA A 75 12.52 -15.42 -4.00
CA ALA A 75 12.57 -16.86 -3.85
C ALA A 75 13.33 -17.29 -2.58
N GLY A 76 12.73 -18.18 -1.80
CA GLY A 76 13.26 -18.63 -0.51
C GLY A 76 12.23 -19.41 0.30
N CYS A 77 12.66 -20.04 1.38
CA CYS A 77 11.78 -20.74 2.31
C CYS A 77 11.57 -19.87 3.57
N TYR A 78 10.39 -19.27 3.69
CA TYR A 78 10.03 -18.42 4.82
C TYR A 78 9.22 -19.22 5.81
N LYS A 79 9.83 -19.55 6.96
CA LYS A 79 9.14 -20.23 8.06
C LYS A 79 8.31 -19.22 8.83
N TYR A 80 7.09 -19.60 9.16
CA TYR A 80 6.22 -18.86 10.07
C TYR A 80 5.78 -19.82 11.17
N GLU A 81 5.80 -19.37 12.41
CA GLU A 81 5.12 -20.07 13.49
C GLU A 81 3.69 -19.57 13.55
N LEU A 82 2.72 -20.41 13.15
CA LEU A 82 1.34 -20.19 13.57
C LEU A 82 1.29 -20.51 15.05
N ILE A 83 1.27 -19.49 15.90
CA ILE A 83 0.81 -19.66 17.27
C ILE A 83 -0.66 -20.07 17.15
N LYS A 84 -0.94 -21.37 17.22
CA LYS A 84 -2.31 -21.88 17.33
C LYS A 84 -2.90 -21.22 18.57
N LEU A 85 -3.96 -20.45 18.38
CA LEU A 85 -4.80 -20.00 19.48
C LEU A 85 -5.26 -21.25 20.23
N ALA A 86 -4.87 -21.39 21.50
CA ALA A 86 -5.48 -22.37 22.37
C ALA A 86 -6.89 -21.87 22.67
N THR A 87 -7.90 -22.56 22.12
CA THR A 87 -9.32 -22.33 22.42
C THR A 87 -9.69 -23.00 23.73
#